data_AF-A0A7S8IDQ7-F1
#
_entry.id   AF-A0A7S8IDQ7-F1
#
_cell.length_a   1.000
_cell.length_b   1.000
_cell.length_c   1.000
_cell.angle_alpha   90.00
_cell.angle_beta   90.00
_cell.angle_gamma   90.00
#
_symmetry.space_group_name_H-M   'P 1'
#
loop_
_entity.id
_entity.type
_entity.pdbx_description
1 polymer ?
#
loop_
_entity_poly.entity_id
_entity_poly.type
_entity_poly.pdbx_seq_one_letter_code
_entity_poly.pdbx_strand_id
1 'polypeptide(L)'
;MSDTQPQRRNSLGIRLNRALYRFAKNWHRFVIGFLSLLVAGVFAAPILMNLGLTGPATVLYTIYAPLCHQFGFRSIFIGGDQVFYPREDAHSGLKPYEDYVLNDPEFAEDYAYWYEFSYRQPLERGLVAEDVETFTLPLQLASKAFPGNEQMGYKSAVCQRDVAIYTGMLVFMIVYTLPFVRPRLRPLPFLLFVVMGIGPIGIDGFSQLLSYPPFEWLPIRETLPGFRLATGFLFGFMGGWLAFPLLELNMRDIRRQVVRKFQKAGIPLEASRER
;
A
#
# COMPACT_ATOMS: atom_id res chain seq x y z
N MET A 1 -61.54 20.12 9.83
CA MET A 1 -61.00 19.69 8.53
C MET A 1 -59.54 20.13 8.46
N SER A 2 -58.62 19.27 8.89
CA SER A 2 -57.19 19.47 8.64
C SER A 2 -56.80 18.30 7.76
N ASP A 3 -56.40 18.56 6.52
CA ASP A 3 -55.60 17.56 5.82
C ASP A 3 -54.60 18.20 4.85
N THR A 4 -53.39 18.26 5.39
CA THR A 4 -52.07 18.05 4.77
C THR A 4 -51.88 18.45 3.31
N GLN A 5 -51.15 19.55 3.13
CA GLN A 5 -50.38 19.84 1.92
C GLN A 5 -49.47 18.63 1.59
N PRO A 6 -49.42 18.16 0.33
CA PRO A 6 -48.52 17.08 -0.06
C PRO A 6 -47.08 17.55 0.16
N GLN A 7 -46.36 16.90 1.07
CA GLN A 7 -44.94 17.18 1.31
C GLN A 7 -44.19 17.20 -0.03
N ARG A 8 -43.63 18.36 -0.38
CA ARG A 8 -42.78 18.54 -1.57
C ARG A 8 -41.67 17.48 -1.54
N ARG A 9 -41.79 16.46 -2.38
CA ARG A 9 -40.85 15.34 -2.44
C ARG A 9 -39.50 15.86 -2.94
N ASN A 10 -38.49 15.85 -2.08
CA ASN A 10 -37.15 16.31 -2.45
C ASN A 10 -36.51 15.32 -3.45
N SER A 11 -36.50 15.68 -4.74
CA SER A 11 -35.96 14.85 -5.82
C SER A 11 -34.47 14.53 -5.65
N LEU A 12 -33.70 15.45 -5.04
CA LEU A 12 -32.30 15.23 -4.70
C LEU A 12 -32.16 14.13 -3.63
N GLY A 13 -32.97 14.17 -2.57
CA GLY A 13 -32.96 13.17 -1.51
C GLY A 13 -33.25 11.76 -2.03
N ILE A 14 -34.20 11.61 -2.97
CA ILE A 14 -34.50 10.33 -3.63
C ILE A 14 -33.29 9.85 -4.45
N ARG A 15 -32.67 10.74 -5.25
CA ARG A 15 -31.49 10.42 -6.07
C ARG A 15 -30.31 9.97 -5.20
N LEU A 16 -30.04 10.68 -4.10
CA LEU A 16 -28.96 10.37 -3.16
C LEU A 16 -29.18 9.01 -2.48
N ASN A 17 -30.38 8.70 -2.00
CA ASN A 17 -30.67 7.41 -1.39
C ASN A 17 -30.55 6.25 -2.41
N ARG A 18 -30.98 6.46 -3.67
CA ARG A 18 -30.77 5.47 -4.74
C ARG A 18 -29.28 5.26 -5.04
N ALA A 19 -28.49 6.34 -5.08
CA ALA A 19 -27.04 6.25 -5.25
C ALA A 19 -26.39 5.49 -4.08
N LEU A 20 -26.76 5.81 -2.84
CA LEU A 20 -26.30 5.12 -1.63
C LEU A 20 -26.65 3.64 -1.65
N TYR A 21 -27.87 3.27 -2.05
CA TYR A 21 -28.26 1.86 -2.20
C TYR A 21 -27.41 1.14 -3.24
N ARG A 22 -27.18 1.75 -4.42
CA ARG A 22 -26.32 1.17 -5.46
C ARG A 22 -24.88 1.02 -5.00
N PHE A 23 -24.35 2.00 -4.27
CA PHE A 23 -23.04 1.93 -3.65
C PHE A 23 -22.97 0.77 -2.66
N ALA A 24 -23.88 0.73 -1.67
CA ALA A 24 -23.91 -0.32 -0.66
C ALA A 24 -24.19 -1.74 -1.23
N LYS A 25 -24.86 -1.85 -2.38
CA LYS A 25 -25.02 -3.13 -3.10
C LYS A 25 -23.74 -3.57 -3.80
N ASN A 26 -22.99 -2.62 -4.38
CA ASN A 26 -21.84 -2.88 -5.23
C ASN A 26 -20.48 -2.53 -4.60
N TRP A 27 -20.44 -2.21 -3.30
CA TRP A 27 -19.26 -1.70 -2.58
C TRP A 27 -18.00 -2.56 -2.84
N HIS A 28 -18.17 -3.88 -2.90
CA HIS A 28 -17.10 -4.84 -3.18
C HIS A 28 -16.38 -4.57 -4.51
N ARG A 29 -17.12 -4.15 -5.56
CA ARG A 29 -16.53 -3.82 -6.87
C ARG A 29 -15.69 -2.55 -6.79
N PHE A 30 -16.13 -1.58 -5.99
CA PHE A 30 -15.36 -0.36 -5.75
C PHE A 30 -14.08 -0.66 -4.99
N VAL A 31 -14.12 -1.53 -3.97
CA VAL A 31 -12.93 -1.96 -3.23
C VAL A 31 -11.96 -2.74 -4.12
N ILE A 32 -12.45 -3.71 -4.91
CA ILE A 32 -11.61 -4.43 -5.87
C ILE A 32 -11.01 -3.45 -6.87
N GLY A 33 -11.81 -2.59 -7.49
CA GLY A 33 -11.32 -1.62 -8.47
C GLY A 33 -10.27 -0.68 -7.88
N PHE A 34 -10.50 -0.15 -6.68
CA PHE A 34 -9.54 0.70 -5.98
C PHE A 34 -8.24 -0.03 -5.66
N LEU A 35 -8.29 -1.22 -5.06
CA LEU A 35 -7.10 -2.01 -4.72
C LEU A 35 -6.35 -2.48 -5.97
N SER A 36 -7.05 -2.86 -7.04
CA SER A 36 -6.42 -3.21 -8.32
C SER A 36 -5.71 -2.00 -8.94
N LEU A 37 -6.33 -0.82 -8.93
CA LEU A 37 -5.70 0.40 -9.43
C LEU A 37 -4.50 0.80 -8.57
N LEU A 38 -4.59 0.63 -7.26
CA LEU A 38 -3.49 0.87 -6.33
C LEU A 38 -2.30 -0.05 -6.63
N VAL A 39 -2.53 -1.38 -6.67
CA VAL A 39 -1.47 -2.35 -6.96
C VAL A 39 -0.90 -2.15 -8.37
N ALA A 40 -1.74 -1.90 -9.38
CA ALA A 40 -1.28 -1.64 -10.74
C ALA A 40 -0.44 -0.35 -10.83
N GLY A 41 -0.87 0.72 -10.15
CA GLY A 41 -0.15 1.99 -10.13
C GLY A 41 1.25 1.90 -9.50
N VAL A 42 1.42 1.04 -8.50
CA VAL A 42 2.74 0.78 -7.88
C VAL A 42 3.75 0.25 -8.89
N PHE A 43 3.34 -0.65 -9.78
CA PHE A 43 4.22 -1.23 -10.80
C PHE A 43 4.25 -0.41 -12.09
N ALA A 44 3.22 0.40 -12.35
CA ALA A 44 3.23 1.32 -13.48
C ALA A 44 4.39 2.33 -13.38
N ALA A 45 4.75 2.79 -12.18
CA ALA A 45 5.85 3.75 -11.99
C ALA A 45 7.21 3.24 -12.51
N PRO A 46 7.76 2.10 -12.05
CA PRO A 46 9.01 1.58 -12.57
C PRO A 46 8.92 1.14 -14.03
N ILE A 47 7.77 0.65 -14.51
CA ILE A 47 7.59 0.29 -15.92
C ILE A 47 7.68 1.54 -16.81
N LEU A 48 7.01 2.63 -16.45
CA LEU A 48 7.07 3.89 -17.18
C LEU A 48 8.48 4.48 -17.16
N MET A 49 9.17 4.38 -16.01
CA MET A 49 10.56 4.83 -15.89
C MET A 49 11.49 4.02 -16.82
N ASN A 50 11.32 2.69 -16.85
CA ASN A 50 12.07 1.79 -17.73
C ASN A 50 11.79 2.02 -19.23
N LEU A 51 10.65 2.63 -19.56
CA LEU A 51 10.29 3.02 -20.93
C LEU A 51 10.75 4.46 -21.29
N GLY A 52 11.46 5.14 -20.39
CA GLY A 52 11.90 6.52 -20.57
C GLY A 52 10.80 7.57 -20.36
N LEU A 53 9.61 7.17 -19.91
CA LEU A 53 8.48 8.06 -19.61
C LEU A 53 8.61 8.65 -18.21
N THR A 54 9.68 9.41 -17.99
CA THR A 54 10.08 9.94 -16.68
C THR A 54 9.03 10.84 -16.04
N GLY A 55 8.43 11.77 -16.79
CA GLY A 55 7.39 12.67 -16.28
C GLY A 55 6.20 11.94 -15.63
N PRO A 56 5.50 11.06 -16.37
CA PRO A 56 4.44 10.21 -15.81
C PRO A 56 4.89 9.33 -14.63
N ALA A 57 6.10 8.76 -14.70
CA ALA A 57 6.64 7.94 -13.61
C ALA A 57 6.82 8.76 -12.33
N THR A 58 7.40 9.95 -12.42
CA THR A 58 7.60 10.88 -11.29
C THR A 58 6.28 11.28 -10.63
N VAL A 59 5.22 11.50 -11.42
CA VAL A 59 3.87 11.77 -10.87
C VAL A 59 3.39 10.61 -10.02
N LEU A 60 3.56 9.36 -10.48
CA LEU A 60 3.20 8.19 -9.70
C LEU A 60 4.05 8.08 -8.43
N TYR A 61 5.38 8.17 -8.51
CA TYR A 61 6.24 8.16 -7.32
C TYR A 61 5.81 9.22 -6.29
N THR A 62 5.45 10.42 -6.74
CA THR A 62 4.97 11.52 -5.90
C THR A 62 3.64 11.18 -5.21
N ILE A 63 2.68 10.61 -5.94
CA ILE A 63 1.37 10.20 -5.38
C ILE A 63 1.56 9.12 -4.30
N TYR A 64 2.50 8.20 -4.49
CA TYR A 64 2.77 7.12 -3.53
C TYR A 64 3.72 7.49 -2.39
N ALA A 65 4.46 8.61 -2.49
CA ALA A 65 5.46 9.02 -1.50
C ALA A 65 4.92 9.21 -0.06
N PRO A 66 3.66 9.63 0.17
CA PRO A 66 3.09 9.68 1.52
C PRO A 66 2.73 8.31 2.11
N LEU A 67 2.59 7.28 1.26
CA LEU A 67 2.14 5.95 1.68
C LEU A 67 3.30 5.09 2.18
N CYS A 68 4.51 5.33 1.71
CA CYS A 68 5.68 4.51 2.00
C CYS A 68 6.98 5.33 1.94
N HIS A 69 8.00 4.89 2.67
CA HIS A 69 9.34 5.47 2.58
C HIS A 69 10.11 5.13 1.29
N GLN A 70 9.65 4.16 0.50
CA GLN A 70 10.21 3.84 -0.84
C GLN A 70 11.72 3.57 -0.88
N PHE A 71 12.32 3.10 0.21
CA PHE A 71 13.76 2.78 0.23
C PHE A 71 14.11 1.76 -0.84
N GLY A 72 15.11 2.06 -1.68
CA GLY A 72 15.60 1.17 -2.73
C GLY A 72 15.77 -0.26 -2.23
N PHE A 73 16.56 -0.46 -1.18
CA PHE A 73 16.85 -1.78 -0.62
C PHE A 73 15.67 -2.54 0.03
N ARG A 74 14.47 -1.94 0.05
CA ARG A 74 13.22 -2.60 0.49
C ARG A 74 12.16 -2.66 -0.60
N SER A 75 12.46 -2.25 -1.83
CA SER A 75 11.52 -2.20 -2.95
C SER A 75 11.71 -3.36 -3.93
N ILE A 76 10.73 -3.55 -4.80
CA ILE A 76 10.80 -4.49 -5.93
C ILE A 76 11.31 -3.72 -7.14
N PHE A 77 12.28 -4.24 -7.86
CA PHE A 77 12.79 -3.60 -9.08
C PHE A 77 12.27 -4.28 -10.34
N ILE A 78 12.15 -3.49 -11.41
CA ILE A 78 11.80 -3.96 -12.75
C ILE A 78 12.86 -3.49 -13.73
N GLY A 79 13.37 -4.42 -14.53
CA GLY A 79 14.23 -4.12 -15.68
C GLY A 79 15.74 -4.20 -15.44
N GLY A 80 16.19 -4.66 -14.27
CA GLY A 80 17.63 -4.76 -13.96
C GLY A 80 18.11 -6.16 -13.58
N ASP A 81 19.33 -6.21 -13.04
CA ASP A 81 20.07 -7.43 -12.68
C ASP A 81 19.34 -8.34 -11.69
N GLN A 82 18.63 -7.76 -10.71
CA GLN A 82 17.92 -8.46 -9.64
C GLN A 82 16.53 -7.86 -9.40
N VAL A 83 15.60 -8.68 -8.92
CA VAL A 83 14.26 -8.23 -8.50
C VAL A 83 14.30 -7.52 -7.14
N PHE A 84 15.29 -7.87 -6.30
CA PHE A 84 15.51 -7.30 -4.98
C PHE A 84 16.99 -6.97 -4.81
N TYR A 85 17.28 -5.86 -4.14
CA TYR A 85 18.63 -5.45 -3.76
C TYR A 85 18.63 -5.24 -2.24
N PRO A 86 18.58 -6.29 -1.42
CA PRO A 86 18.62 -6.13 0.03
C PRO A 86 19.99 -5.61 0.48
N ARG A 87 20.04 -5.04 1.69
CA ARG A 87 21.30 -4.67 2.33
C ARG A 87 22.14 -5.91 2.66
N GLU A 88 23.45 -5.75 2.76
CA GLU A 88 24.37 -6.83 3.18
C GLU A 88 23.96 -7.46 4.53
N ASP A 89 23.49 -6.64 5.48
CA ASP A 89 22.96 -7.06 6.79
C ASP A 89 21.78 -8.05 6.73
N ALA A 90 21.15 -8.21 5.56
CA ALA A 90 20.06 -9.17 5.38
C ALA A 90 20.58 -10.61 5.14
N HIS A 91 21.87 -10.78 4.82
CA HIS A 91 22.51 -12.06 4.51
C HIS A 91 21.70 -12.91 3.52
N SER A 92 21.20 -12.26 2.46
CA SER A 92 20.23 -12.85 1.53
C SER A 92 20.86 -13.77 0.49
N GLY A 93 22.18 -13.71 0.29
CA GLY A 93 22.89 -14.35 -0.81
C GLY A 93 22.75 -13.62 -2.17
N LEU A 94 21.96 -12.54 -2.23
CA LEU A 94 21.91 -11.63 -3.38
C LEU A 94 23.05 -10.61 -3.29
N LYS A 95 23.43 -10.03 -4.44
CA LYS A 95 24.40 -8.95 -4.44
C LYS A 95 23.81 -7.74 -3.69
N PRO A 96 24.50 -7.17 -2.68
CA PRO A 96 23.94 -6.15 -1.79
C PRO A 96 23.62 -4.85 -2.50
N TYR A 97 22.67 -4.09 -1.95
CA TYR A 97 22.34 -2.75 -2.42
C TYR A 97 23.55 -1.83 -2.46
N GLU A 98 24.37 -1.90 -1.42
CA GLU A 98 25.57 -1.09 -1.20
C GLU A 98 26.55 -1.19 -2.39
N ASP A 99 26.77 -2.40 -2.90
CA ASP A 99 27.68 -2.64 -4.03
C ASP A 99 27.22 -1.98 -5.34
N TYR A 100 25.91 -1.82 -5.54
CA TYR A 100 25.36 -1.18 -6.74
C TYR A 100 25.46 0.35 -6.65
N VAL A 101 25.16 0.92 -5.49
CA VAL A 101 25.09 2.37 -5.34
C VAL A 101 26.43 3.03 -5.05
N LEU A 102 27.41 2.30 -4.50
CA LEU A 102 28.72 2.85 -4.15
C LEU A 102 29.46 3.44 -5.36
N ASN A 103 29.28 2.84 -6.54
CA ASN A 103 29.93 3.27 -7.78
C ASN A 103 28.99 4.01 -8.73
N ASP A 104 27.77 4.34 -8.29
CA ASP A 104 26.80 5.05 -9.10
C ASP A 104 26.99 6.58 -8.95
N PRO A 105 27.34 7.31 -10.03
CA PRO A 105 27.56 8.75 -9.94
C PRO A 105 26.31 9.55 -9.55
N GLU A 106 25.13 9.15 -10.04
CA GLU A 106 23.86 9.82 -9.76
C GLU A 106 23.48 9.64 -8.29
N PHE A 107 23.67 8.43 -7.75
CA PHE A 107 23.48 8.17 -6.33
C PHE A 107 24.49 8.93 -5.46
N ALA A 108 25.74 9.03 -5.88
CA ALA A 108 26.76 9.78 -5.14
C ALA A 108 26.41 11.27 -5.05
N GLU A 109 25.89 11.85 -6.13
CA GLU A 109 25.38 13.24 -6.16
C GLU A 109 24.17 13.42 -5.23
N ASP A 110 23.18 12.52 -5.31
CA ASP A 110 22.01 12.51 -4.43
C ASP A 110 22.43 12.37 -2.95
N TYR A 111 23.36 11.47 -2.65
CA TYR A 111 23.88 11.29 -1.30
C TYR A 111 24.57 12.55 -0.77
N ALA A 112 25.43 13.19 -1.57
CA ALA A 112 26.08 14.44 -1.18
C ALA A 112 25.07 15.55 -0.87
N TYR A 113 24.02 15.68 -1.69
CA TYR A 113 22.93 16.62 -1.45
C TYR A 113 22.21 16.33 -0.12
N TRP A 114 21.83 15.08 0.13
CA TRP A 114 21.13 14.70 1.36
C TRP A 114 22.03 14.73 2.60
N TYR A 115 23.34 14.54 2.43
CA TYR A 115 24.33 14.71 3.47
C TYR A 115 24.38 16.17 3.92
N GLU A 116 24.51 17.10 2.98
CA GLU A 116 24.53 18.54 3.27
C GLU A 116 23.22 19.01 3.91
N PHE A 117 22.09 18.53 3.40
CA PHE A 117 20.78 18.80 3.99
C PHE A 117 20.70 18.33 5.46
N SER A 118 21.18 17.11 5.74
CA SER A 118 21.06 16.46 7.05
C SER A 118 22.01 17.04 8.09
N TYR A 119 23.26 17.31 7.71
CA TYR A 119 24.31 17.74 8.63
C TYR A 119 24.65 19.23 8.56
N ARG A 120 24.05 19.98 7.62
CA ARG A 120 24.29 21.42 7.39
C ARG A 120 25.74 21.75 7.04
N GLN A 121 26.44 20.82 6.40
CA GLN A 121 27.81 20.97 5.93
C GLN A 121 28.06 20.11 4.67
N PRO A 122 28.88 20.56 3.71
CA PRO A 122 29.11 19.81 2.49
C PRO A 122 29.91 18.52 2.76
N LEU A 123 29.71 17.52 1.91
CA LEU A 123 30.55 16.33 1.89
C LEU A 123 31.86 16.65 1.15
N GLU A 124 32.97 16.79 1.87
CA GLU A 124 34.27 17.20 1.30
C GLU A 124 35.00 16.06 0.53
N ARG A 125 34.47 14.85 0.60
CA ARG A 125 35.03 13.64 0.00
C ARG A 125 34.00 12.96 -0.91
N GLY A 126 34.45 12.01 -1.72
CA GLY A 126 33.54 11.11 -2.44
C GLY A 126 32.78 10.17 -1.49
N LEU A 127 31.74 9.53 -2.03
CA LEU A 127 31.01 8.45 -1.38
C LEU A 127 31.96 7.28 -1.07
N VAL A 128 31.93 6.75 0.15
CA VAL A 128 32.73 5.59 0.57
C VAL A 128 31.83 4.47 1.10
N ALA A 129 32.38 3.26 1.23
CA ALA A 129 31.61 2.08 1.69
C ALA A 129 30.88 2.31 3.02
N GLU A 130 31.54 2.96 3.99
CA GLU A 130 30.96 3.25 5.30
C GLU A 130 29.66 4.08 5.24
N ASP A 131 29.52 4.96 4.24
CA ASP A 131 28.34 5.80 4.03
C ASP A 131 27.10 4.99 3.65
N VAL A 132 27.30 3.88 2.94
CA VAL A 132 26.23 3.01 2.42
C VAL A 132 26.00 1.79 3.33
N GLU A 133 27.02 1.38 4.10
CA GLU A 133 26.92 0.33 5.12
C GLU A 133 26.25 0.81 6.41
N THR A 134 26.30 2.11 6.71
CA THR A 134 25.68 2.66 7.92
C THR A 134 24.31 3.25 7.60
N PHE A 135 23.27 2.85 8.34
CA PHE A 135 21.89 3.30 8.10
C PHE A 135 21.60 4.74 8.58
N THR A 136 22.34 5.71 8.05
CA THR A 136 22.29 7.12 8.39
C THR A 136 21.10 7.84 7.77
N LEU A 137 20.79 9.06 8.26
CA LEU A 137 19.73 9.89 7.68
C LEU A 137 20.00 10.27 6.21
N PRO A 138 21.22 10.68 5.81
CA PRO A 138 21.54 10.89 4.39
C PRO A 138 21.28 9.66 3.53
N LEU A 139 21.73 8.47 3.98
CA LEU A 139 21.51 7.23 3.24
C LEU A 139 20.01 6.94 3.07
N GLN A 140 19.21 7.14 4.12
CA GLN A 140 17.76 6.95 4.08
C GLN A 140 17.09 7.86 3.05
N LEU A 141 17.47 9.14 3.03
CA LEU A 141 16.89 10.12 2.13
C LEU A 141 17.35 9.92 0.69
N ALA A 142 18.63 9.63 0.46
CA ALA A 142 19.17 9.28 -0.85
C ALA A 142 18.54 8.00 -1.40
N SER A 143 18.45 6.94 -0.58
CA SER A 143 17.78 5.68 -0.97
C SER A 143 16.28 5.85 -1.26
N LYS A 144 15.64 6.85 -0.64
CA LYS A 144 14.25 7.23 -0.92
C LYS A 144 14.15 8.03 -2.22
N ALA A 145 15.07 8.94 -2.50
CA ALA A 145 15.10 9.73 -3.72
C ALA A 145 15.44 8.88 -4.96
N PHE A 146 16.41 7.98 -4.83
CA PHE A 146 16.95 7.17 -5.92
C PHE A 146 15.89 6.27 -6.58
N PRO A 147 15.46 6.54 -7.82
CA PRO A 147 14.43 5.75 -8.51
C PRO A 147 14.96 4.42 -9.06
N GLY A 148 16.29 4.27 -9.18
CA GLY A 148 16.95 3.19 -9.90
C GLY A 148 17.69 3.71 -11.14
N ASN A 149 18.41 2.82 -11.81
CA ASN A 149 19.24 3.11 -12.98
C ASN A 149 19.13 1.96 -14.00
N GLU A 150 19.83 2.02 -15.13
CA GLU A 150 19.78 0.98 -16.17
C GLU A 150 20.25 -0.41 -15.67
N GLN A 151 21.20 -0.45 -14.73
CA GLN A 151 21.73 -1.71 -14.21
C GLN A 151 20.78 -2.35 -13.18
N MET A 152 20.30 -1.56 -12.24
CA MET A 152 19.40 -2.02 -11.17
C MET A 152 17.96 -2.16 -11.65
N GLY A 153 17.62 -1.53 -12.77
CA GLY A 153 16.25 -1.24 -13.14
C GLY A 153 15.66 -0.18 -12.21
N TYR A 154 14.32 -0.08 -12.21
CA TYR A 154 13.61 0.94 -11.45
C TYR A 154 12.74 0.35 -10.35
N LYS A 155 12.69 1.03 -9.20
CA LYS A 155 12.01 0.55 -8.00
C LYS A 155 10.50 0.75 -8.04
N SER A 156 9.73 -0.13 -7.40
CA SER A 156 8.30 0.05 -7.22
C SER A 156 7.97 1.31 -6.43
N ALA A 157 6.80 1.92 -6.68
CA ALA A 157 6.39 3.16 -6.02
C ALA A 157 6.12 3.02 -4.51
N VAL A 158 6.11 1.79 -3.97
CA VAL A 158 6.09 1.51 -2.53
C VAL A 158 7.00 0.32 -2.24
N CYS A 159 7.31 0.08 -0.97
CA CYS A 159 8.16 -1.04 -0.56
C CYS A 159 7.48 -2.40 -0.79
N GLN A 160 8.27 -3.47 -0.84
CA GLN A 160 7.80 -4.83 -1.03
C GLN A 160 6.73 -5.26 0.00
N ARG A 161 6.85 -4.78 1.24
CA ARG A 161 5.89 -5.08 2.31
C ARG A 161 4.53 -4.48 2.01
N ASP A 162 4.46 -3.21 1.60
CA ASP A 162 3.21 -2.54 1.27
C ASP A 162 2.56 -3.12 0.01
N VAL A 163 3.38 -3.46 -1.01
CA VAL A 163 2.89 -4.23 -2.18
C VAL A 163 2.21 -5.51 -1.73
N ALA A 164 2.84 -6.27 -0.84
CA ALA A 164 2.30 -7.52 -0.34
C ALA A 164 1.01 -7.30 0.50
N ILE A 165 0.94 -6.25 1.32
CA ILE A 165 -0.25 -5.89 2.09
C ILE A 165 -1.44 -5.60 1.16
N TYR A 166 -1.27 -4.70 0.19
CA TYR A 166 -2.35 -4.34 -0.74
C TYR A 166 -2.77 -5.52 -1.61
N THR A 167 -1.80 -6.34 -2.04
CA THR A 167 -2.07 -7.57 -2.79
C THR A 167 -2.82 -8.59 -1.94
N GLY A 168 -2.44 -8.78 -0.68
CA GLY A 168 -3.13 -9.67 0.26
C GLY A 168 -4.58 -9.24 0.51
N MET A 169 -4.81 -7.95 0.69
CA MET A 169 -6.17 -7.38 0.79
C MET A 169 -6.98 -7.62 -0.49
N LEU A 170 -6.38 -7.38 -1.67
CA LEU A 170 -7.04 -7.58 -2.95
C LEU A 170 -7.42 -9.05 -3.17
N VAL A 171 -6.47 -9.96 -2.94
CA VAL A 171 -6.69 -11.41 -3.05
C VAL A 171 -7.81 -11.85 -2.10
N PHE A 172 -7.76 -11.44 -0.84
CA PHE A 172 -8.83 -11.75 0.10
C PHE A 172 -10.18 -11.21 -0.39
N MET A 173 -10.23 -9.98 -0.91
CA MET A 173 -11.47 -9.40 -1.41
C MET A 173 -12.03 -10.19 -2.59
N ILE A 174 -11.18 -10.59 -3.54
CA ILE A 174 -11.58 -11.44 -4.69
C ILE A 174 -12.15 -12.76 -4.18
N VAL A 175 -11.44 -13.45 -3.28
CA VAL A 175 -11.90 -14.71 -2.67
C VAL A 175 -13.22 -14.52 -1.92
N TYR A 176 -13.35 -13.44 -1.16
CA TYR A 176 -14.55 -13.11 -0.41
C TYR A 176 -15.76 -12.84 -1.32
N THR A 177 -15.56 -12.31 -2.54
CA THR A 177 -16.66 -12.10 -3.49
C THR A 177 -17.19 -13.37 -4.14
N LEU A 178 -16.48 -14.50 -4.03
CA LEU A 178 -16.93 -15.77 -4.57
C LEU A 178 -18.29 -16.17 -3.96
N PRO A 179 -19.28 -16.59 -4.78
CA PRO A 179 -20.66 -16.77 -4.35
C PRO A 179 -20.83 -17.84 -3.25
N PHE A 180 -19.91 -18.81 -3.18
CA PHE A 180 -19.91 -19.87 -2.19
C PHE A 180 -19.15 -19.51 -0.90
N VAL A 181 -18.30 -18.47 -0.91
CA VAL A 181 -17.52 -18.01 0.25
C VAL A 181 -18.27 -16.91 1.00
N ARG A 182 -18.70 -15.87 0.28
CA ARG A 182 -19.33 -14.67 0.83
C ARG A 182 -20.46 -14.91 1.85
N PRO A 183 -21.40 -15.85 1.63
CA PRO A 183 -22.50 -16.05 2.57
C PRO A 183 -22.08 -16.79 3.85
N ARG A 184 -20.95 -17.52 3.83
CA ARG A 184 -20.50 -18.37 4.94
C ARG A 184 -19.40 -17.71 5.79
N LEU A 185 -18.60 -16.84 5.18
CA LEU A 185 -17.43 -16.28 5.83
C LEU A 185 -17.83 -15.19 6.85
N ARG A 186 -17.48 -15.43 8.11
CA ARG A 186 -17.65 -14.46 9.21
C ARG A 186 -16.40 -13.58 9.33
N PRO A 187 -16.51 -12.38 9.93
CA PRO A 187 -15.34 -11.59 10.28
C PRO A 187 -14.37 -12.41 11.12
N LEU A 188 -13.07 -12.26 10.83
CA LEU A 188 -12.01 -12.91 11.59
C LEU A 188 -12.08 -12.49 13.07
N PRO A 189 -11.92 -13.39 14.04
CA PRO A 189 -11.82 -12.99 15.45
C PRO A 189 -10.66 -12.02 15.65
N PHE A 190 -10.92 -10.90 16.33
CA PHE A 190 -9.95 -9.81 16.47
C PHE A 190 -8.61 -10.28 17.07
N LEU A 191 -8.64 -11.12 18.11
CA LEU A 191 -7.41 -11.64 18.72
C LEU A 191 -6.58 -12.49 17.75
N LEU A 192 -7.24 -13.27 16.87
CA LEU A 192 -6.55 -14.06 15.86
C LEU A 192 -5.84 -13.14 14.84
N PHE A 193 -6.47 -12.03 14.46
CA PHE A 193 -5.82 -10.99 13.63
C PHE A 193 -4.62 -10.36 14.34
N VAL A 194 -4.75 -10.03 15.63
CA VAL A 194 -3.65 -9.45 16.40
C VAL A 194 -2.46 -10.41 16.47
N VAL A 195 -2.68 -11.68 16.82
CA VAL A 195 -1.59 -12.64 17.00
C VAL A 195 -0.96 -13.04 15.67
N MET A 196 -1.77 -13.40 14.67
CA MET A 196 -1.25 -13.98 13.41
C MET A 196 -1.06 -12.95 12.30
N GLY A 197 -1.86 -11.88 12.27
CA GLY A 197 -1.73 -10.81 11.29
C GLY A 197 -0.72 -9.76 11.72
N ILE A 198 -0.92 -9.15 12.89
CA ILE A 198 -0.05 -8.08 13.42
C ILE A 198 1.23 -8.64 14.03
N GLY A 199 1.17 -9.79 14.72
CA GLY A 199 2.32 -10.35 15.43
C GLY A 199 3.58 -10.48 14.57
N PRO A 200 3.57 -11.22 13.44
CA PRO A 200 4.77 -11.44 12.63
C PRO A 200 5.38 -10.15 12.06
N ILE A 201 4.54 -9.30 11.46
CA ILE A 201 4.98 -8.01 10.87
C ILE A 201 5.44 -7.02 11.95
N GLY A 202 4.79 -7.03 13.11
CA GLY A 202 5.12 -6.20 14.26
C GLY A 202 6.45 -6.60 14.88
N ILE A 203 6.67 -7.88 15.17
CA ILE A 203 7.94 -8.39 15.70
C ILE A 203 9.08 -8.06 14.73
N ASP A 204 8.88 -8.28 13.43
CA ASP A 204 9.86 -7.97 12.39
C ASP A 204 10.20 -6.47 12.35
N GLY A 205 9.17 -5.61 12.31
CA GLY A 205 9.33 -4.16 12.27
C GLY A 205 9.95 -3.59 13.54
N PHE A 206 9.51 -4.02 14.72
CA PHE A 206 10.10 -3.59 16.00
C PHE A 206 11.54 -4.07 16.15
N SER A 207 11.86 -5.31 15.73
CA SER A 207 13.25 -5.79 15.80
C SER A 207 14.20 -4.96 14.92
N GLN A 208 13.75 -4.52 13.74
CA GLN A 208 14.50 -3.60 12.87
C GLN A 208 14.57 -2.18 13.45
N LEU A 209 13.46 -1.67 14.00
CA LEU A 209 13.44 -0.34 14.59
C LEU A 209 14.41 -0.22 15.77
N LEU A 210 14.45 -1.25 16.62
CA LEU A 210 15.31 -1.28 17.80
C LEU A 210 16.77 -1.61 17.48
N SER A 211 17.08 -2.07 16.26
CA SER A 211 18.46 -2.34 15.83
C SER A 211 19.17 -1.13 15.24
N TYR A 212 18.45 -0.04 14.94
CA TYR A 212 18.99 1.15 14.29
C TYR A 212 19.00 2.37 15.21
N PRO A 213 19.81 3.40 14.88
CA PRO A 213 19.74 4.70 15.56
C PRO A 213 18.30 5.24 15.56
N PRO A 214 17.82 5.83 16.67
CA PRO A 214 18.57 6.21 17.88
C PRO A 214 18.59 5.13 18.98
N PHE A 215 18.06 3.93 18.74
CA PHE A 215 17.86 2.93 19.81
C PHE A 215 19.08 2.02 19.97
N GLU A 216 19.48 1.31 18.91
CA GLU A 216 20.64 0.38 18.92
C GLU A 216 20.61 -0.66 20.07
N TRP A 217 19.41 -1.04 20.53
CA TRP A 217 19.24 -2.01 21.62
C TRP A 217 19.48 -3.46 21.18
N LEU A 218 19.37 -3.72 19.88
CA LEU A 218 19.56 -5.02 19.26
C LEU A 218 20.67 -4.94 18.21
N PRO A 219 21.33 -6.07 17.88
CA PRO A 219 22.25 -6.13 16.75
C PRO A 219 21.57 -5.69 15.45
N ILE A 220 22.32 -5.00 14.58
CA ILE A 220 21.85 -4.56 13.27
C ILE A 220 21.25 -5.75 12.53
N ARG A 221 20.04 -5.55 12.01
CA ARG A 221 19.30 -6.59 11.32
C ARG A 221 18.47 -6.00 10.20
N GLU A 222 18.59 -6.61 9.02
CA GLU A 222 17.63 -6.43 7.94
C GLU A 222 16.86 -7.70 7.62
N THR A 223 15.61 -7.53 7.20
CA THR A 223 14.74 -8.65 6.89
C THR A 223 14.94 -9.15 5.47
N LEU A 224 14.92 -10.47 5.28
CA LEU A 224 14.93 -11.08 3.96
C LEU A 224 13.74 -10.59 3.10
N PRO A 225 13.94 -10.33 1.79
CA PRO A 225 12.85 -9.91 0.90
C PRO A 225 11.61 -10.82 0.96
N GLY A 226 11.81 -12.13 0.90
CA GLY A 226 10.73 -13.12 0.98
C GLY A 226 9.94 -13.05 2.30
N PHE A 227 10.60 -12.76 3.43
CA PHE A 227 9.91 -12.63 4.71
C PHE A 227 9.09 -11.34 4.79
N ARG A 228 9.59 -10.23 4.21
CA ARG A 228 8.80 -8.98 4.10
C ARG A 228 7.54 -9.19 3.26
N LEU A 229 7.63 -9.93 2.15
CA LEU A 229 6.49 -10.29 1.32
C LEU A 229 5.51 -11.20 2.07
N ALA A 230 5.99 -12.26 2.72
CA ALA A 230 5.13 -13.21 3.43
C ALA A 230 4.37 -12.56 4.58
N THR A 231 5.06 -11.79 5.43
CA THR A 231 4.44 -11.11 6.58
C THR A 231 3.51 -9.98 6.15
N GLY A 232 3.88 -9.20 5.13
CA GLY A 232 3.02 -8.17 4.54
C GLY A 232 1.74 -8.76 3.94
N PHE A 233 1.88 -9.82 3.14
CA PHE A 233 0.72 -10.51 2.55
C PHE A 233 -0.21 -11.08 3.62
N LEU A 234 0.35 -11.76 4.63
CA LEU A 234 -0.43 -12.32 5.74
C LEU A 234 -1.20 -11.24 6.49
N PHE A 235 -0.54 -10.13 6.83
CA PHE A 235 -1.18 -8.98 7.49
C PHE A 235 -2.31 -8.40 6.64
N GLY A 236 -2.06 -8.14 5.35
CA GLY A 236 -3.08 -7.61 4.43
C GLY A 236 -4.25 -8.55 4.22
N PHE A 237 -3.99 -9.85 4.02
CA PHE A 237 -5.01 -10.87 3.83
C PHE A 237 -5.90 -11.02 5.08
N MET A 238 -5.30 -11.15 6.26
CA MET A 238 -6.05 -11.27 7.51
C MET A 238 -6.76 -9.97 7.88
N GLY A 239 -6.17 -8.81 7.58
CA GLY A 239 -6.81 -7.50 7.73
C GLY A 239 -8.04 -7.37 6.84
N GLY A 240 -7.94 -7.81 5.58
CA GLY A 240 -9.09 -7.94 4.68
C GLY A 240 -10.17 -8.88 5.25
N TRP A 241 -9.76 -10.00 5.85
CA TRP A 241 -10.67 -10.96 6.49
C TRP A 241 -11.38 -10.40 7.71
N LEU A 242 -10.73 -9.56 8.49
CA LEU A 242 -11.39 -8.85 9.57
C LEU A 242 -12.35 -7.78 9.02
N ALA A 243 -11.84 -6.90 8.15
CA ALA A 243 -12.51 -5.66 7.78
C ALA A 243 -13.66 -5.83 6.77
N PHE A 244 -13.50 -6.63 5.72
CA PHE A 244 -14.47 -6.69 4.62
C PHE A 244 -15.79 -7.41 4.98
N PRO A 245 -15.78 -8.53 5.72
CA PRO A 245 -17.02 -9.10 6.24
C PRO A 245 -17.72 -8.16 7.23
N LEU A 246 -16.97 -7.43 8.07
CA LEU A 246 -17.54 -6.41 8.97
C LEU A 246 -18.18 -5.27 8.17
N LEU A 247 -17.51 -4.79 7.12
CA LEU A 247 -18.04 -3.77 6.22
C LEU A 247 -19.31 -4.25 5.49
N GLU A 248 -19.37 -5.52 5.08
CA GLU A 248 -20.59 -6.09 4.49
C GLU A 248 -21.79 -6.01 5.43
N LEU A 249 -21.60 -6.24 6.75
CA LEU A 249 -22.68 -6.12 7.73
C LEU A 249 -23.23 -4.68 7.74
N ASN A 250 -22.33 -3.69 7.81
CA ASN A 250 -22.71 -2.28 7.75
C ASN A 250 -23.43 -1.93 6.43
N MET A 251 -22.94 -2.45 5.29
CA MET A 251 -23.56 -2.23 3.98
C MET A 251 -24.92 -2.92 3.85
N ARG A 252 -25.14 -4.06 4.51
CA ARG A 252 -26.46 -4.71 4.61
C ARG A 252 -27.43 -3.82 5.38
N ASP A 253 -27.00 -3.23 6.48
CA ASP A 253 -27.86 -2.38 7.30
C ASP A 253 -28.21 -1.06 6.61
N ILE A 254 -27.24 -0.43 5.93
CA ILE A 254 -27.50 0.74 5.06
C ILE A 254 -28.56 0.39 4.00
N ARG A 255 -28.43 -0.75 3.31
CA ARG A 255 -29.41 -1.19 2.32
C ARG A 255 -30.80 -1.37 2.94
N ARG A 256 -30.90 -2.05 4.09
CA ARG A 256 -32.16 -2.26 4.81
C ARG A 256 -32.81 -0.94 5.21
N GLN A 257 -32.04 0.02 5.72
CA GLN A 257 -32.54 1.33 6.11
C GLN A 257 -33.10 2.11 4.90
N VAL A 258 -32.39 2.12 3.77
CA VAL A 258 -32.85 2.78 2.55
C VAL A 258 -34.13 2.11 2.02
N VAL A 259 -34.17 0.78 1.97
CA VAL A 259 -35.36 0.01 1.56
C VAL A 259 -36.56 0.38 2.43
N ARG A 260 -36.40 0.38 3.76
CA ARG A 260 -37.47 0.76 4.70
C ARG A 260 -37.95 2.20 4.49
N LYS A 261 -37.05 3.15 4.24
CA LYS A 261 -37.42 4.55 3.93
C LYS A 261 -38.27 4.64 2.66
N PHE A 262 -37.90 3.91 1.61
CA PHE A 262 -38.63 3.90 0.33
C PHE A 262 -39.99 3.22 0.47
N GLN A 263 -40.07 2.09 1.19
CA GLN A 263 -41.33 1.41 1.50
C GLN A 263 -42.29 2.32 2.27
N LYS A 264 -41.82 3.00 3.33
CA LYS A 264 -42.64 3.96 4.10
C LYS A 264 -43.13 5.14 3.27
N ALA A 265 -42.34 5.58 2.29
CA ALA A 265 -42.69 6.67 1.40
C ALA A 265 -43.58 6.25 0.21
N GLY A 266 -43.81 4.94 0.02
CA GLY A 266 -44.51 4.41 -1.16
C GLY A 266 -43.77 4.65 -2.48
N ILE A 267 -42.43 4.76 -2.44
CA ILE A 267 -41.60 5.07 -3.61
C ILE A 267 -40.88 3.79 -4.06
N PRO A 268 -40.91 3.42 -5.36
CA PRO A 268 -40.15 2.29 -5.86
C PRO A 268 -38.65 2.57 -5.78
N LEU A 269 -37.90 1.60 -5.26
CA LEU A 269 -36.45 1.69 -5.03
C LEU A 269 -35.67 1.80 -6.34
N GLU A 270 -35.99 0.92 -7.28
CA GLU A 270 -35.52 0.99 -8.66
C GLU A 270 -36.56 1.80 -9.44
N ALA A 271 -36.11 2.79 -10.23
CA ALA A 271 -37.00 3.40 -11.20
C ALA A 271 -37.44 2.27 -12.14
N SER A 272 -38.74 2.12 -12.39
CA SER A 272 -39.21 1.26 -13.47
C SER A 272 -38.41 1.65 -14.71
N ARG A 273 -37.56 0.73 -15.18
CA ARG A 273 -37.10 0.79 -16.56
C ARG A 273 -38.34 0.48 -17.37
N GLU A 274 -39.14 1.50 -17.65
CA GLU A 274 -40.06 1.43 -18.78
C GLU A 274 -39.20 1.11 -20.00
N ARG A 275 -39.54 -0.04 -20.59
CA ARG A 275 -38.86 -0.65 -21.73
C ARG A 275 -39.08 0.19 -22.97
#